data_AF-A0A7J8ZRN3-F1
#
_entry.id   AF-A0A7J8ZRN3-F1
#
_cell.length_a   1.000
_cell.length_b   1.000
_cell.length_c   1.000
_cell.angle_alpha   90.00
_cell.angle_beta   90.00
_cell.angle_gamma   90.00
#
_symmetry.space_group_name_H-M   'P 1'
#
loop_
_entity.id
_entity.type
_entity.pdbx_description
1 polymer ?
#
loop_
_entity_poly.entity_id
_entity_poly.type
_entity_poly.pdbx_seq_one_letter_code
_entity_poly.pdbx_strand_id
1 'polypeptide(L)'
;MTEEQKKPYEEIAKKNKEKYMEEMEVYKQKKEEEALNVKKQEEEMMKLQKQEALQLLKKKEKTDHIIKKTKEKRQQKKQQNSDPNKPKKPASSFLLFSKEARKTLVQERQGINNSTLNALISVKWKELSEEERDVWNAKASEAMEVYKKQMEQYNKSAEEEEQQH
;
A
#
# COMPACT_ATOMS: atom_id res chain seq x y z
N MET A 1 33.51 -65.99 -50.76
CA MET A 1 33.96 -64.58 -50.76
C MET A 1 35.42 -64.57 -50.38
N THR A 2 36.30 -64.26 -51.34
CA THR A 2 37.74 -64.09 -51.10
C THR A 2 37.99 -62.85 -50.24
N GLU A 3 39.09 -62.80 -49.48
CA GLU A 3 39.45 -61.64 -48.63
C GLU A 3 39.46 -60.32 -49.41
N GLU A 4 39.83 -60.37 -50.68
CA GLU A 4 39.86 -59.22 -51.59
C GLU A 4 38.48 -58.60 -51.85
N GLN A 5 37.42 -59.39 -51.79
CA GLN A 5 36.03 -58.90 -51.94
C GLN A 5 35.49 -58.27 -50.65
N LYS A 6 36.07 -58.56 -49.48
CA LYS A 6 35.64 -58.04 -48.17
C LYS A 6 36.35 -56.74 -47.78
N LYS A 7 37.61 -56.55 -48.19
CA LYS A 7 38.39 -55.32 -47.99
C LYS A 7 37.65 -54.01 -48.32
N PRO A 8 36.98 -53.85 -49.49
CA PRO A 8 36.26 -52.61 -49.78
C PRO A 8 35.10 -52.36 -48.81
N TYR A 9 34.44 -53.41 -48.33
CA TYR A 9 33.36 -53.29 -47.34
C TYR A 9 33.90 -52.95 -45.95
N GLU A 10 35.06 -53.47 -45.57
CA GLU A 10 35.73 -53.14 -44.30
C GLU A 10 36.20 -51.67 -44.28
N GLU A 11 36.73 -51.16 -45.39
CA GLU A 11 37.09 -49.74 -45.50
C GLU A 11 35.87 -48.82 -45.46
N ILE A 12 34.78 -49.18 -46.15
CA ILE A 12 33.51 -48.44 -46.10
C ILE A 12 32.92 -48.46 -44.68
N ALA A 13 32.98 -49.61 -43.99
CA ALA A 13 32.52 -49.73 -42.60
C ALA A 13 33.36 -48.86 -41.65
N LYS A 14 34.68 -48.81 -41.84
CA LYS A 14 35.57 -47.95 -41.07
C LYS A 14 35.27 -46.47 -41.30
N LYS A 15 35.10 -46.05 -42.56
CA LYS A 15 34.74 -44.67 -42.93
C LYS A 15 33.36 -44.27 -42.40
N ASN A 16 32.38 -45.17 -42.42
CA ASN A 16 31.06 -44.93 -41.85
C ASN A 16 31.10 -44.82 -40.33
N LYS A 17 31.93 -45.63 -39.66
CA LYS A 17 32.16 -45.54 -38.22
C LYS A 17 32.83 -44.22 -37.84
N GLU A 18 33.84 -43.80 -38.60
CA GLU A 18 34.53 -42.52 -38.39
C GLU A 18 33.57 -41.34 -38.56
N LYS A 19 32.77 -41.34 -39.63
CA LYS A 19 31.73 -40.33 -39.85
C LYS A 19 30.71 -40.27 -38.71
N TYR A 20 30.26 -41.42 -38.21
CA TYR A 20 29.34 -41.47 -37.07
C TYR A 20 29.98 -40.93 -35.78
N MET A 21 31.25 -41.24 -35.54
CA MET A 21 31.98 -40.71 -34.39
C MET A 21 32.13 -39.18 -34.45
N GLU A 22 32.49 -38.63 -35.62
CA GLU A 22 32.57 -37.18 -35.83
C GLU A 22 31.21 -36.50 -35.63
N GLU A 23 30.13 -37.07 -36.16
CA GLU A 23 28.78 -36.54 -36.01
C GLU A 23 28.32 -36.54 -34.53
N MET A 24 28.66 -37.59 -33.79
CA MET A 24 28.37 -37.68 -32.35
C MET A 24 29.20 -36.70 -31.51
N GLU A 25 30.46 -36.42 -31.90
CA GLU A 25 31.27 -35.38 -31.24
C GLU A 25 30.70 -33.98 -31.47
N VAL A 26 30.27 -33.66 -32.69
CA VAL A 26 29.61 -32.38 -33.00
C VAL A 26 28.30 -32.25 -32.22
N TYR A 27 27.52 -33.33 -32.10
CA TYR A 27 26.30 -33.34 -31.30
C TYR A 27 26.59 -33.06 -29.82
N LYS A 28 27.62 -33.70 -29.26
CA LYS A 28 28.05 -33.49 -27.87
C LYS A 28 28.49 -32.05 -27.63
N GLN A 29 29.31 -31.49 -28.53
CA GLN A 29 29.78 -30.10 -28.43
C GLN A 29 28.61 -29.10 -28.49
N LYS A 30 27.68 -29.26 -29.45
CA LYS A 30 26.48 -28.42 -29.55
C LYS A 30 25.62 -28.47 -28.28
N LYS A 31 25.45 -29.67 -27.70
CA LYS A 31 24.69 -29.85 -26.46
C LYS A 31 25.36 -29.17 -25.27
N GLU A 32 26.69 -29.22 -25.19
CA GLU A 32 27.47 -28.54 -24.16
C GLU A 32 27.42 -27.01 -24.32
N GLU A 33 27.48 -26.50 -25.56
CA GLU A 33 27.33 -25.08 -25.89
C GLU A 33 25.93 -24.56 -25.55
N GLU A 34 24.88 -25.32 -25.89
CA GLU A 34 23.50 -24.99 -25.55
C GLU A 34 23.31 -24.92 -24.03
N ALA A 35 23.84 -25.88 -23.28
CA ALA A 35 23.77 -25.89 -21.82
C ALA A 35 24.50 -24.68 -21.19
N LEU A 36 25.63 -24.26 -21.76
CA LEU A 36 26.34 -23.05 -21.36
C LEU A 36 25.53 -21.78 -21.64
N ASN A 37 24.89 -21.71 -22.80
CA ASN A 37 24.07 -20.56 -23.17
C ASN A 37 22.83 -20.44 -22.28
N VAL A 38 22.17 -21.57 -21.94
CA VAL A 38 21.05 -21.60 -20.99
C VAL A 38 21.49 -21.11 -19.62
N LYS A 39 22.61 -21.61 -19.09
CA LYS A 39 23.16 -21.13 -17.80
C LYS A 39 23.45 -19.63 -17.82
N LYS A 40 24.02 -19.12 -18.91
CA LYS A 40 24.29 -17.69 -19.06
C LYS A 40 22.99 -16.87 -19.09
N GLN A 41 21.97 -17.34 -19.79
CA GLN A 41 20.64 -16.71 -19.82
C GLN A 41 19.96 -16.72 -18.44
N GLU A 42 20.07 -17.82 -17.69
CA GLU A 42 19.56 -17.93 -16.32
C GLU A 42 20.27 -16.96 -15.37
N GLU A 43 21.60 -16.83 -15.46
CA GLU A 43 22.37 -15.88 -14.67
C GLU A 43 21.99 -14.42 -14.98
N GLU A 44 21.80 -14.07 -16.26
CA GLU A 44 21.35 -12.75 -16.68
C GLU A 44 19.93 -12.44 -16.16
N MET A 45 19.02 -13.41 -16.25
CA MET A 45 17.66 -13.30 -15.71
C MET A 45 17.68 -13.10 -14.19
N MET A 46 18.49 -13.87 -13.46
CA MET A 46 18.64 -13.74 -12.02
C MET A 46 19.20 -12.37 -11.63
N LYS A 47 20.14 -11.83 -12.41
CA LYS A 47 20.71 -10.50 -12.21
C LYS A 47 19.64 -9.41 -12.39
N LEU A 48 18.78 -9.53 -13.40
CA LEU A 48 17.68 -8.61 -13.63
C LEU A 48 16.65 -8.65 -12.49
N GLN A 49 16.26 -9.85 -12.07
CA GLN A 49 15.33 -10.04 -10.95
C GLN A 49 15.89 -9.45 -9.64
N LYS A 50 17.20 -9.61 -9.39
CA LYS A 50 17.88 -9.00 -8.23
C LYS A 50 17.86 -7.48 -8.31
N GLN A 51 18.11 -6.89 -9.49
CA GLN A 51 18.05 -5.45 -9.68
C GLN A 51 16.63 -4.89 -9.45
N GLU A 52 15.61 -5.58 -9.96
CA GLU A 52 14.21 -5.22 -9.75
C GLU A 52 13.83 -5.29 -8.26
N ALA A 53 14.22 -6.37 -7.57
CA ALA A 53 13.99 -6.52 -6.14
C ALA A 53 14.63 -5.38 -5.34
N LEU A 54 15.85 -4.95 -5.69
CA LEU A 54 16.51 -3.80 -5.06
C LEU A 54 15.79 -2.48 -5.34
N GLN A 55 15.23 -2.29 -6.54
CA GLN A 55 14.43 -1.10 -6.85
C GLN A 55 13.13 -1.08 -6.03
N LEU A 56 12.47 -2.23 -5.87
CA LEU A 56 11.27 -2.37 -5.04
C LEU A 56 11.58 -2.09 -3.56
N LEU A 57 12.71 -2.58 -3.04
CA LEU A 57 13.16 -2.30 -1.67
C LEU A 57 13.35 -0.80 -1.45
N LYS A 58 14.10 -0.14 -2.35
CA LYS A 58 14.31 1.32 -2.28
C LYS A 58 13.01 2.11 -2.35
N LYS A 59 12.03 1.66 -3.16
CA LYS A 59 10.71 2.29 -3.22
C LYS A 59 9.96 2.12 -1.89
N LYS A 60 9.96 0.92 -1.30
CA LYS A 60 9.36 0.66 0.03
C LYS A 60 9.99 1.51 1.12
N GLU A 61 11.32 1.59 1.18
CA GLU A 61 12.02 2.41 2.18
C GLU A 61 11.65 3.89 2.07
N LYS A 62 11.56 4.42 0.83
CA LYS A 62 11.10 5.80 0.60
C LYS A 62 9.66 6.00 1.07
N THR A 63 8.75 5.08 0.76
CA THR A 63 7.36 5.21 1.21
C THR A 63 7.25 5.13 2.73
N ASP A 64 7.99 4.23 3.37
CA ASP A 64 7.98 4.08 4.82
C ASP A 64 8.56 5.32 5.52
N HIS A 65 9.62 5.92 4.95
CA HIS A 65 10.16 7.18 5.45
C HIS A 65 9.15 8.33 5.35
N ILE A 66 8.42 8.44 4.23
CA ILE A 66 7.36 9.46 4.06
C ILE A 66 6.24 9.24 5.09
N ILE A 67 5.81 7.99 5.29
CA ILE A 67 4.77 7.65 6.26
C ILE A 67 5.24 8.00 7.69
N LYS A 68 6.46 7.63 8.05
CA LYS A 68 7.06 7.93 9.36
C LYS A 68 7.15 9.43 9.60
N LYS A 69 7.72 10.20 8.66
CA LYS A 69 7.84 11.66 8.76
C LYS A 69 6.47 12.35 8.87
N THR A 70 5.47 11.85 8.14
CA THR A 70 4.10 12.37 8.21
C THR A 70 3.45 12.08 9.57
N LYS A 71 3.69 10.89 10.14
CA LYS A 71 3.20 10.51 11.47
C LYS A 71 3.84 11.37 12.56
N GLU A 72 5.15 11.57 12.52
CA GLU A 72 5.90 12.43 13.45
C GLU A 72 5.40 13.87 13.39
N LYS A 73 5.24 14.45 12.19
CA LYS A 73 4.70 15.81 12.02
C LYS A 73 3.28 15.94 12.57
N ARG A 74 2.43 14.92 12.40
CA ARG A 74 1.07 14.90 13.00
C ARG A 74 1.13 14.82 14.53
N GLN A 75 2.03 14.03 15.10
CA GLN A 75 2.21 13.92 16.55
C GLN A 75 2.73 15.24 17.16
N GLN A 76 3.75 15.85 16.55
CA GLN A 76 4.25 17.16 16.96
C GLN A 76 3.13 18.22 16.91
N LYS A 77 2.35 18.27 15.82
CA LYS A 77 1.21 19.20 15.72
C LYS A 77 0.12 18.95 16.76
N LYS A 78 -0.05 17.71 17.22
CA LYS A 78 -1.00 17.36 18.30
C LYS A 78 -0.49 17.81 19.66
N GLN A 79 0.82 17.70 19.92
CA GLN A 79 1.45 18.21 21.14
C GLN A 79 1.48 19.75 21.17
N GLN A 80 1.77 20.38 20.04
CA GLN A 80 1.86 21.84 19.94
C GLN A 80 0.50 22.56 20.00
N ASN A 81 -0.59 21.90 19.58
CA ASN A 81 -1.96 22.40 19.78
C ASN A 81 -2.57 21.97 21.13
N SER A 82 -1.75 21.54 22.09
CA SER A 82 -2.20 21.19 23.43
C SER A 82 -2.23 22.40 24.36
N ASP A 83 -2.60 23.58 23.86
CA ASP A 83 -3.01 24.65 24.77
C ASP A 83 -4.29 24.18 25.47
N PRO A 84 -4.27 23.97 26.81
CA PRO A 84 -5.44 23.48 27.53
C PRO A 84 -6.60 24.48 27.54
N ASN A 85 -6.31 25.77 27.40
CA ASN A 85 -7.28 26.87 27.44
C ASN A 85 -7.87 27.18 26.06
N LYS A 86 -7.23 26.75 24.97
CA LYS A 86 -7.75 26.94 23.62
C LYS A 86 -9.07 26.20 23.42
N PRO A 87 -10.18 26.89 23.08
CA PRO A 87 -11.45 26.26 22.79
C PRO A 87 -11.31 25.19 21.70
N LYS A 88 -12.03 24.07 21.84
CA LYS A 88 -12.04 22.98 20.84
C LYS A 88 -13.17 23.18 19.83
N LYS A 89 -12.87 22.94 18.56
CA LYS A 89 -13.88 23.01 17.49
C LYS A 89 -15.08 22.10 17.80
N PRO A 90 -16.32 22.59 17.66
CA PRO A 90 -17.51 21.80 17.93
C PRO A 90 -17.72 20.72 16.86
N ALA A 91 -18.58 19.76 17.19
CA ALA A 91 -18.95 18.69 16.28
C ALA A 91 -19.86 19.21 15.15
N SER A 92 -19.67 18.70 13.93
CA SER A 92 -20.57 19.00 12.81
C SER A 92 -21.93 18.30 12.96
N SER A 93 -22.93 18.72 12.18
CA SER A 93 -24.29 18.17 12.22
C SER A 93 -24.33 16.65 12.07
N PHE A 94 -23.63 16.11 11.07
CA PHE A 94 -23.47 14.67 10.90
C PHE A 94 -22.83 13.98 12.11
N LEU A 95 -21.83 14.62 12.74
CA LEU A 95 -21.11 14.03 13.87
C LEU A 95 -21.97 14.02 15.14
N LEU A 96 -22.82 15.03 15.33
CA LEU A 96 -23.83 15.08 16.38
C LEU A 96 -24.87 13.96 16.18
N PHE A 97 -25.44 13.86 14.98
CA PHE A 97 -26.35 12.77 14.63
C PHE A 97 -25.70 11.38 14.80
N SER A 98 -24.47 11.21 14.31
CA SER A 98 -23.73 9.95 14.40
C SER A 98 -23.54 9.48 15.84
N LYS A 99 -23.34 10.41 16.79
CA LYS A 99 -23.23 10.04 18.21
C LYS A 99 -24.54 9.47 18.74
N GLU A 100 -25.66 10.05 18.37
CA GLU A 100 -26.99 9.60 18.82
C GLU A 100 -27.39 8.29 18.12
N ALA A 101 -27.31 8.26 16.79
CA ALA A 101 -27.60 7.07 16.00
C ALA A 101 -26.73 5.87 16.40
N ARG A 102 -25.46 6.09 16.74
CA ARG A 102 -24.58 5.02 17.24
C ARG A 102 -25.07 4.45 18.57
N LYS A 103 -25.53 5.27 19.52
CA LYS A 103 -26.06 4.77 20.80
C LYS A 103 -27.26 3.86 20.56
N THR A 104 -28.19 4.30 19.73
CA THR A 104 -29.39 3.51 19.38
C THR A 104 -29.02 2.20 18.69
N LEU A 105 -28.12 2.24 17.70
CA LEU A 105 -27.71 1.04 16.94
C LEU A 105 -26.92 0.05 17.80
N VAL A 106 -26.10 0.51 18.74
CA VAL A 106 -25.38 -0.37 19.67
C VAL A 106 -26.35 -1.06 20.63
N GLN A 107 -27.38 -0.34 21.09
CA GLN A 107 -28.42 -0.90 21.94
C GLN A 107 -29.29 -1.93 21.20
N GLU A 108 -29.73 -1.60 19.98
CA GLU A 108 -30.53 -2.49 19.13
C GLU A 108 -29.74 -3.73 18.72
N ARG A 109 -28.44 -3.57 18.44
CA ARG A 109 -27.59 -4.62 17.88
C ARG A 109 -26.25 -4.69 18.60
N GLN A 110 -26.29 -5.32 19.76
CA GLN A 110 -25.12 -5.57 20.59
C GLN A 110 -24.14 -6.50 19.83
N GLY A 111 -22.85 -6.14 19.83
CA GLY A 111 -21.79 -6.95 19.21
C GLY A 111 -21.49 -6.65 17.74
N ILE A 112 -22.15 -5.68 17.10
CA ILE A 112 -21.81 -5.29 15.72
C ILE A 112 -20.46 -4.56 15.66
N ASN A 113 -19.68 -4.87 14.62
CA ASN A 113 -18.44 -4.19 14.31
C ASN A 113 -18.66 -2.67 14.06
N ASN A 114 -17.79 -1.84 14.62
CA ASN A 114 -17.77 -0.39 14.44
C ASN A 114 -17.80 0.05 12.96
N SER A 115 -17.14 -0.70 12.06
CA SER A 115 -17.18 -0.42 10.63
C SER A 115 -18.60 -0.50 10.06
N THR A 116 -19.33 -1.57 10.40
CA THR A 116 -20.72 -1.78 10.00
C THR A 116 -21.65 -0.75 10.64
N LEU A 117 -21.45 -0.39 11.91
CA LEU A 117 -22.21 0.68 12.57
C LEU A 117 -22.04 2.01 11.83
N ASN A 118 -20.81 2.38 11.46
CA ASN A 118 -20.54 3.62 10.72
C ASN A 118 -21.21 3.62 9.34
N ALA A 119 -21.22 2.47 8.66
CA ALA A 119 -21.93 2.34 7.39
C ALA A 119 -23.44 2.55 7.56
N LEU A 120 -24.06 1.90 8.56
CA LEU A 120 -25.49 2.05 8.86
C LEU A 120 -25.85 3.50 9.22
N ILE A 121 -25.04 4.17 10.03
CA ILE A 121 -25.26 5.59 10.38
C ILE A 121 -25.20 6.48 9.14
N SER A 122 -24.26 6.19 8.23
CA SER A 122 -24.10 6.98 7.00
C SER A 122 -25.29 6.80 6.06
N VAL A 123 -25.87 5.59 6.02
CA VAL A 123 -27.11 5.31 5.29
C VAL A 123 -28.27 6.06 5.94
N LYS A 124 -28.48 5.90 7.26
CA LYS A 124 -29.55 6.60 8.00
C LYS A 124 -29.49 8.11 7.80
N TRP A 125 -28.29 8.71 7.82
CA TRP A 125 -28.13 10.16 7.58
C TRP A 125 -28.61 10.61 6.19
N LYS A 126 -28.39 9.78 5.17
CA LYS A 126 -28.85 10.07 3.79
C LYS A 126 -30.35 9.88 3.62
N GLU A 127 -30.95 9.02 4.44
CA GLU A 127 -32.39 8.75 4.47
C GLU A 127 -33.18 9.78 5.27
N LEU A 128 -32.52 10.56 6.13
CA LEU A 128 -33.18 11.66 6.87
C LEU A 128 -33.81 12.67 5.91
N SER A 129 -34.98 13.19 6.30
CA SER A 129 -35.60 14.30 5.59
C SER A 129 -34.76 15.57 5.72
N GLU A 130 -35.01 16.54 4.83
CA GLU A 130 -34.33 17.84 4.91
C GLU A 130 -34.61 18.54 6.25
N GLU A 131 -35.85 18.48 6.74
CA GLU A 131 -36.29 19.03 8.02
C GLU A 131 -35.52 18.41 9.20
N GLU A 132 -35.37 17.08 9.22
CA GLU A 132 -34.62 16.38 10.27
C GLU A 132 -33.14 16.75 10.24
N ARG A 133 -32.53 16.80 9.05
CA ARG A 133 -31.15 17.26 8.90
C ARG A 133 -30.97 18.70 9.33
N ASP A 134 -31.95 19.56 9.09
CA ASP A 134 -31.89 20.98 9.45
C ASP A 134 -31.89 21.19 10.96
N VAL A 135 -32.59 20.35 11.73
CA VAL A 135 -32.46 20.34 13.20
C VAL A 135 -31.01 20.07 13.62
N TRP A 136 -30.32 19.14 12.96
CA TRP A 136 -28.92 18.84 13.23
C TRP A 136 -27.98 19.96 12.75
N ASN A 137 -28.28 20.59 11.62
CA ASN A 137 -27.55 21.73 11.09
C ASN A 137 -27.67 22.95 12.02
N ALA A 138 -28.87 23.24 12.53
CA ALA A 138 -29.12 24.30 13.49
C ALA A 138 -28.33 24.07 14.79
N LYS A 139 -28.41 22.86 15.36
CA LYS A 139 -27.61 22.48 16.55
C LYS A 139 -26.10 22.64 16.33
N ALA A 140 -25.60 22.27 15.16
CA ALA A 140 -24.19 22.43 14.82
C ALA A 140 -23.81 23.90 14.62
N SER A 141 -24.69 24.72 14.03
CA SER A 141 -24.49 26.15 13.83
C SER A 141 -24.42 26.88 15.17
N GLU A 142 -25.36 26.62 16.07
CA GLU A 142 -25.38 27.20 17.42
C GLU A 142 -24.09 26.87 18.18
N ALA A 143 -23.68 25.60 18.16
CA ALA A 143 -22.42 25.18 18.77
C ALA A 143 -21.20 25.89 18.14
N MET A 144 -21.23 26.13 16.83
CA MET A 144 -20.19 26.87 16.10
C MET A 144 -20.14 28.35 16.49
N GLU A 145 -21.30 28.99 16.71
CA GLU A 145 -21.37 30.37 17.19
C GLU A 145 -20.83 30.52 18.60
N VAL A 146 -21.17 29.59 19.51
CA VAL A 146 -20.61 29.55 20.87
C VAL A 146 -19.09 29.40 20.82
N TYR A 147 -18.58 28.48 19.99
CA TYR A 147 -17.15 28.31 19.79
C TYR A 147 -16.48 29.57 19.25
N LYS A 148 -17.12 30.28 18.30
CA LYS A 148 -16.58 31.53 17.74
C LYS A 148 -16.42 32.58 18.84
N LYS A 149 -17.43 32.77 19.69
CA LYS A 149 -17.37 33.69 20.84
C LYS A 149 -16.27 33.30 21.84
N GLN A 150 -16.17 32.00 22.17
CA GLN A 150 -15.12 31.49 23.06
C GLN A 150 -13.72 31.72 22.47
N MET A 151 -13.54 31.52 21.17
CA MET A 151 -12.28 31.77 20.48
C MET A 151 -11.90 33.25 20.45
N GLU A 152 -12.87 34.15 20.22
CA GLU A 152 -12.65 35.60 20.29
C GLU A 152 -12.20 36.02 21.69
N GLN A 153 -12.84 35.50 22.74
CA GLN A 153 -12.43 35.73 24.13
C GLN A 153 -11.02 35.19 24.42
N TYR A 154 -10.73 33.97 23.99
CA TYR A 154 -9.41 33.35 24.18
C TYR A 154 -8.30 34.10 23.44
N ASN A 155 -8.55 34.56 22.20
CA ASN A 155 -7.58 35.36 21.47
C ASN A 155 -7.33 36.70 22.18
N LYS A 156 -8.38 37.36 22.67
CA LYS A 156 -8.26 38.60 23.42
C LYS A 156 -7.46 38.41 24.72
N SER A 157 -7.73 37.35 25.48
CA SER A 157 -6.96 37.06 26.70
C SER A 157 -5.50 36.73 26.40
N ALA A 158 -5.22 36.01 25.31
CA ALA A 158 -3.85 35.70 24.90
C ALA A 158 -3.08 36.97 24.48
N GLU A 159 -3.72 37.89 23.76
CA GLU A 159 -3.13 39.19 23.38
C GLU A 159 -2.87 40.08 24.61
N GLU A 160 -3.74 40.06 25.61
CA GLU A 160 -3.57 40.80 26.87
C GLU A 160 -2.44 40.21 27.74
N GLU A 161 -2.28 38.89 27.78
CA GLU A 161 -1.17 38.22 28.46
C GLU A 161 0.18 38.49 27.77
N GLU A 162 0.22 38.55 26.44
CA GLU A 162 1.44 38.85 25.66
C GLU A 162 1.89 40.32 25.80
N GLN A 163 0.96 41.26 26.02
CA GLN A 163 1.27 42.68 26.23
C GLN A 163 1.71 43.02 27.66
N GLN A 164 1.44 42.13 28.63
CA GLN A 164 1.83 42.31 30.03
C GLN A 164 3.20 41.71 30.37
N HIS A 165 3.84 41.03 29.40
CA HIS A 165 5.07 40.27 29.59
C HIS A 165 6.25 40.82 28.79
#